data_AF-A0A504XUE7-F1
#
_entry.id   AF-A0A504XUE7-F1
#
_cell.length_a   1.000
_cell.length_b   1.000
_cell.length_c   1.000
_cell.angle_alpha   90.00
_cell.angle_beta   90.00
_cell.angle_gamma   90.00
#
_symmetry.space_group_name_H-M   'P 1'
#
loop_
_entity.id
_entity.type
_entity.pdbx_description
1 polymer ?
#
loop_
_entity_poly.entity_id
_entity_poly.type
_entity_poly.pdbx_seq_one_letter_code
_entity_poly.pdbx_strand_id
1 'polypeptide(L)'
;MEAVQIAKSILAADGQPFVILSLAQGFAPVTPETPLPVARRSYMRLAGVIHPDRLKGSFDKATEAFQCLVSAFECFADPKARKQAAAAAQGKSKAESRASTAADGRKAKAAPPSSTTSRPSASQQMKKANSKAAAAPAASVADEKAWEALAAANTEPEVSTNRTPIGQPRLGGLYQHTTVGCPKCRSLWEPDSRPQYSLFMGQWGKKVHCQLCLFQFGCATALHGCPHCSAPFDYDASMYDTVQTCQRCKRQFGFPYYPVSQHLIDQIALEEWRERMERQKTSEREARARARHGGGGRDEATATEKMQLLVGTCIMEEECPLCHKRVKSKHRAHVEECMATPPGELATSAGRASRKTTRAAPPADKVAKAPASRTAKTTPKANPKTTTPGATKKSAKRKRQRSDSDFSEGEDSLSDSEEDAISSESSFSYSDYDDSD
;
A
#
# COMPACT_ATOMS: atom_id res chain seq x y z
N MET A 1 9.97 14.31 32.84
CA MET A 1 9.28 15.60 33.11
C MET A 1 7.82 15.38 32.84
N GLU A 2 6.96 15.96 33.69
CA GLU A 2 5.50 15.89 33.52
C GLU A 2 5.10 16.56 32.19
N ALA A 3 4.17 15.98 31.43
CA ALA A 3 3.80 16.45 30.09
C ALA A 3 3.35 17.93 30.08
N VAL A 4 2.73 18.38 31.17
CA VAL A 4 2.32 19.77 31.40
C VAL A 4 3.52 20.72 31.51
N GLN A 5 4.62 20.27 32.12
CA GLN A 5 5.82 21.09 32.27
C GLN A 5 6.50 21.33 30.92
N ILE A 6 6.52 20.33 30.03
CA ILE A 6 7.05 20.47 28.67
C ILE A 6 6.20 21.46 27.87
N ALA A 7 4.86 21.37 27.95
CA ALA A 7 3.97 22.31 27.29
C ALA A 7 4.18 23.77 27.76
N LYS A 8 4.39 23.97 29.06
CA LYS A 8 4.73 25.29 29.64
C LYS A 8 6.09 25.80 29.14
N SER A 9 7.10 24.93 29.05
CA SER A 9 8.42 25.30 28.51
C SER A 9 8.40 25.64 27.02
N ILE A 10 7.51 25.02 26.24
CA ILE A 10 7.32 25.35 24.81
C ILE A 10 6.73 26.75 24.65
N LEU A 11 5.71 27.08 25.44
CA LEU A 11 5.13 28.43 25.42
C LEU A 11 6.13 29.50 25.91
N ALA A 12 6.95 29.18 26.91
CA ALA A 12 7.98 30.09 27.41
C ALA A 12 9.14 30.32 26.44
N ALA A 13 9.29 29.48 25.42
CA ALA A 13 10.34 29.61 24.41
C ALA A 13 9.97 30.56 23.27
N ASP A 14 8.82 31.24 23.32
CA ASP A 14 8.40 32.34 22.42
C ASP A 14 8.66 32.07 20.93
N GLY A 15 8.33 30.86 20.46
CA GLY A 15 8.49 30.47 19.06
C GLY A 15 9.94 30.29 18.59
N GLN A 16 10.91 30.15 19.49
CA GLN A 16 12.30 29.84 19.13
C GLN A 16 12.47 28.38 18.69
N PRO A 17 12.70 28.11 17.38
CA PRO A 17 12.63 26.75 16.85
C PRO A 17 13.63 25.78 17.47
N PHE A 18 14.86 26.24 17.72
CA PHE A 18 15.95 25.42 18.26
C PHE A 18 15.76 25.08 19.74
N VAL A 19 15.23 26.03 20.53
CA VAL A 19 14.97 25.82 21.96
C VAL A 19 13.80 24.86 22.13
N ILE A 20 12.71 25.06 21.39
CA ILE A 20 11.50 24.22 21.43
C ILE A 20 11.81 22.77 21.07
N LEU A 21 12.52 22.54 19.95
CA LEU A 21 12.83 21.19 19.48
C LEU A 21 13.90 20.48 20.35
N SER A 22 14.69 21.22 21.12
CA SER A 22 15.68 20.66 22.06
C SER A 22 15.05 20.16 23.38
N LEU A 23 13.77 20.45 23.64
CA LEU A 23 13.06 19.96 24.84
C LEU A 23 12.75 18.46 24.78
N ALA A 24 12.97 17.81 23.63
CA ALA A 24 12.72 16.38 23.45
C ALA A 24 13.72 15.55 24.27
N GLN A 25 13.20 14.76 25.22
CA GLN A 25 14.04 13.94 26.09
C GLN A 25 14.71 12.79 25.32
N GLY A 26 16.00 12.58 25.58
CA GLY A 26 16.77 11.47 24.99
C GLY A 26 17.34 11.76 23.59
N PHE A 27 17.31 13.02 23.14
CA PHE A 27 17.98 13.47 21.91
C PHE A 27 18.98 14.58 22.21
N ALA A 28 19.99 14.72 21.34
CA ALA A 28 20.92 15.83 21.39
C ALA A 28 20.19 17.16 21.12
N PRO A 29 20.67 18.30 21.69
CA PRO A 29 20.08 19.60 21.44
C PRO A 29 20.11 19.93 19.94
N VAL A 30 19.00 20.45 19.44
CA VAL A 30 18.81 20.78 18.02
C VAL A 30 19.53 22.08 17.70
N THR A 31 20.59 21.97 16.91
CA THR A 31 21.37 23.10 16.41
C THR A 31 20.96 23.47 14.97
N PRO A 32 21.38 24.65 14.47
CA PRO A 32 21.17 25.04 13.07
C PRO A 32 21.78 24.10 12.03
N GLU A 33 22.63 23.15 12.42
CA GLU A 33 23.28 22.15 11.55
C GLU A 33 22.61 20.78 11.66
N THR A 34 21.65 20.61 12.57
CA THR A 34 20.99 19.31 12.80
C THR A 34 20.24 18.84 11.54
N PRO A 35 20.44 17.59 11.07
CA PRO A 35 19.71 17.06 9.92
C PRO A 35 18.19 17.09 10.15
N LEU A 36 17.43 17.42 9.10
CA LEU A 36 15.95 17.47 9.16
C LEU A 36 15.32 16.16 9.70
N PRO A 37 15.81 14.96 9.35
CA PRO A 37 15.28 13.72 9.91
C PRO A 37 15.41 13.63 11.43
N VAL A 38 16.50 14.17 11.99
CA VAL A 38 16.75 14.16 13.45
C VAL A 38 15.81 15.15 14.15
N ALA A 39 15.65 16.36 13.59
CA ALA A 39 14.69 17.34 14.11
C ALA A 39 13.23 16.84 14.03
N ARG A 40 12.89 16.08 12.98
CA ARG A 40 11.57 15.44 12.83
C ARG A 40 11.31 14.40 13.93
N ARG A 41 12.33 13.63 14.35
CA ARG A 41 12.20 12.69 15.48
C ARG A 41 11.92 13.43 16.79
N SER A 42 12.62 14.54 17.05
CA SER A 42 12.36 15.39 18.21
C SER A 42 10.95 15.98 18.20
N TYR A 43 10.49 16.47 17.04
CA TYR A 43 9.12 16.96 16.84
C TYR A 43 8.07 15.89 17.12
N MET A 44 8.19 14.70 16.50
CA MET A 44 7.24 13.60 16.70
C MET A 44 7.14 13.18 18.18
N ARG A 45 8.27 13.15 18.89
CA ARG A 45 8.29 12.81 20.31
C ARG A 45 7.60 13.87 21.17
N LEU A 46 7.85 15.15 20.91
CA LEU A 46 7.17 16.24 21.60
C LEU A 46 5.67 16.27 21.28
N ALA A 47 5.29 16.11 20.01
CA ALA A 47 3.91 16.06 19.55
C ALA A 47 3.14 14.91 20.23
N GLY A 48 3.76 13.73 20.36
CA GLY A 48 3.16 12.62 21.08
C GLY A 48 2.93 12.89 22.57
N VAL A 49 3.77 13.72 23.21
CA VAL A 49 3.67 14.05 24.65
C VAL A 49 2.69 15.20 24.92
N ILE A 50 2.67 16.23 24.06
CA ILE A 50 1.86 17.44 24.27
C ILE A 50 0.58 17.49 23.42
N HIS A 51 0.22 16.38 22.76
CA HIS A 51 -0.97 16.32 21.92
C HIS A 51 -2.21 16.81 22.71
N PRO A 52 -3.05 17.71 22.14
CA PRO A 52 -4.17 18.29 22.85
C PRO A 52 -5.10 17.21 23.42
N ASP A 53 -5.32 16.10 22.71
CA ASP A 53 -6.16 15.01 23.20
C ASP A 53 -5.66 14.32 24.48
N ARG A 54 -4.33 14.27 24.67
CA ARG A 54 -3.74 13.67 25.88
C ARG A 54 -3.75 14.64 27.07
N LEU A 55 -3.76 15.94 26.80
CA LEU A 55 -3.73 16.98 27.82
C LEU A 55 -5.12 17.58 28.12
N LYS A 56 -6.18 17.13 27.43
CA LYS A 56 -7.58 17.51 27.69
C LYS A 56 -7.91 17.37 29.18
N GLY A 57 -8.18 18.49 29.83
CA GLY A 57 -8.54 18.58 31.25
C GLY A 57 -7.38 18.77 32.23
N SER A 58 -6.12 18.69 31.78
CA SER A 58 -4.93 18.92 32.62
C SER A 58 -4.19 20.24 32.30
N PHE A 59 -4.36 20.75 31.07
CA PHE A 59 -3.74 22.00 30.65
C PHE A 59 -4.59 22.69 29.57
N ASP A 60 -5.14 23.87 29.90
CA ASP A 60 -6.09 24.59 29.03
C ASP A 60 -5.43 25.16 27.76
N LYS A 61 -4.12 25.40 27.79
CA LYS A 61 -3.34 25.93 26.66
C LYS A 61 -2.64 24.86 25.82
N ALA A 62 -3.09 23.60 25.90
CA ALA A 62 -2.45 22.50 25.17
C ALA A 62 -2.46 22.71 23.65
N THR A 63 -3.55 23.25 23.11
CA THR A 63 -3.67 23.56 21.68
C THR A 63 -2.70 24.65 21.24
N GLU A 64 -2.52 25.69 22.06
CA GLU A 64 -1.59 26.81 21.80
C GLU A 64 -0.13 26.32 21.82
N ALA A 65 0.22 25.48 22.81
CA ALA A 65 1.55 24.87 22.90
C ALA A 65 1.84 23.95 21.71
N PHE A 66 0.84 23.18 21.25
CA PHE A 66 0.97 22.32 20.09
C PHE A 66 1.15 23.13 18.79
N GLN A 67 0.37 24.20 18.61
CA GLN A 67 0.54 25.12 17.46
C GLN A 67 1.92 25.76 17.46
N CYS A 68 2.43 26.19 18.62
CA CYS A 68 3.78 26.74 18.75
C CYS A 68 4.86 25.70 18.35
N LEU A 69 4.68 24.44 18.72
CA LEU A 69 5.56 23.34 18.31
C LEU A 69 5.52 23.10 16.78
N VAL A 70 4.33 23.13 16.17
CA VAL A 70 4.18 22.95 14.71
C VAL A 70 4.88 24.09 13.97
N SER A 71 4.61 25.34 14.36
CA SER A 71 5.26 26.50 13.74
C SER A 71 6.79 26.48 13.90
N ALA A 72 7.29 26.04 15.06
CA ALA A 72 8.71 25.84 15.29
C ALA A 72 9.32 24.80 14.32
N PHE A 73 8.63 23.68 14.07
CA PHE A 73 9.09 22.67 13.13
C PHE A 73 9.04 23.14 11.67
N GLU A 74 7.97 23.84 11.27
CA GLU A 74 7.85 24.43 9.93
C GLU A 74 8.98 25.44 9.66
N CYS A 75 9.29 26.31 10.63
CA CYS A 75 10.40 27.25 10.55
C CYS A 75 11.77 26.56 10.44
N PHE A 76 11.91 25.36 11.01
CA PHE A 76 13.14 24.57 10.91
C PHE A 76 13.22 23.79 9.59
N ALA A 77 12.09 23.32 9.07
CA ALA A 77 12.01 22.59 7.80
C ALA A 77 12.30 23.49 6.59
N ASP A 78 11.91 24.77 6.66
CA ASP A 78 12.18 25.74 5.61
C ASP A 78 13.65 26.24 5.66
N PRO A 79 14.46 26.02 4.61
CA PRO A 79 15.88 26.39 4.63
C PRO A 79 16.13 27.89 4.72
N LYS A 80 15.18 28.72 4.22
CA LYS A 80 15.25 30.18 4.32
C LYS A 80 14.91 30.66 5.73
N ALA A 81 13.85 30.14 6.33
CA ALA A 81 13.43 30.48 7.69
C ALA A 81 14.43 29.98 8.73
N ARG A 82 15.00 28.79 8.53
CA ARG A 82 16.06 28.21 9.38
C ARG A 82 17.30 29.09 9.46
N LYS A 83 17.76 29.65 8.33
CA LYS A 83 18.91 30.57 8.30
C LYS A 83 18.60 31.88 9.04
N GLN A 84 17.39 32.42 8.89
CA GLN A 84 16.94 33.62 9.60
C GLN A 84 16.81 33.40 11.11
N ALA A 85 16.23 32.26 11.51
CA ALA A 85 16.11 31.88 12.92
C ALA A 85 17.48 31.63 13.56
N ALA A 86 18.43 31.03 12.83
CA ALA A 86 19.80 30.82 13.31
C ALA A 86 20.54 32.15 13.52
N ALA A 87 20.39 33.10 12.59
CA ALA A 87 20.94 34.45 12.74
C ALA A 87 20.31 35.21 13.92
N ALA A 88 19.00 35.07 14.13
CA ALA A 88 18.30 35.67 15.27
C ALA A 88 18.73 35.06 16.63
N ALA A 89 18.99 33.75 16.68
CA ALA A 89 19.50 33.07 17.87
C ALA A 89 20.93 33.54 18.22
N GLN A 90 21.81 33.71 17.22
CA GLN A 90 23.16 34.25 17.40
C GLN A 90 23.17 35.73 17.81
N GLY A 91 22.21 36.52 17.32
CA GLY A 91 22.03 37.93 17.68
C GLY A 91 21.61 38.12 19.15
N LYS A 92 20.72 37.26 19.67
CA LYS A 92 20.29 37.29 21.07
C LYS A 92 21.41 36.90 22.04
N SER A 93 22.21 35.88 21.74
CA SER A 93 23.36 35.51 22.58
C SER A 93 24.44 36.60 22.68
N LYS A 94 24.60 37.43 21.63
CA LYS A 94 25.53 38.57 21.62
C LYS A 94 24.99 39.80 22.35
N ALA A 95 23.67 39.96 22.42
CA ALA A 95 23.01 41.01 23.18
C ALA A 95 22.98 40.69 24.69
N GLU A 96 22.73 39.43 25.05
CA GLU A 96 22.75 38.95 26.43
C GLU A 96 24.17 39.02 27.02
N SER A 97 25.20 38.62 26.26
CA SER A 97 26.60 38.74 26.70
C SER A 97 27.09 40.19 26.87
N ARG A 98 26.45 41.16 26.19
CA ARG A 98 26.77 42.60 26.32
C ARG A 98 26.05 43.25 27.49
N ALA A 99 24.86 42.76 27.85
CA ALA A 99 24.12 43.18 29.04
C ALA A 99 24.80 42.68 30.34
N SER A 100 25.40 41.48 30.31
CA SER A 100 26.13 40.92 31.46
C SER A 100 27.48 41.60 31.74
N THR A 101 28.08 42.28 30.76
CA THR A 101 29.37 42.99 30.93
C THR A 101 29.24 44.46 31.36
N ALA A 102 28.02 45.00 31.48
CA ALA A 102 27.77 46.37 31.95
C ALA A 102 27.49 46.47 33.46
N ALA A 103 27.43 45.33 34.17
CA ALA A 103 27.07 45.24 35.57
C ALA A 103 28.11 44.50 36.43
N ASP A 104 29.42 44.68 36.17
CA ASP A 104 30.42 44.43 37.22
C ASP A 104 31.74 45.14 36.87
N GLY A 105 31.77 46.44 37.16
CA GLY A 105 32.99 47.24 37.11
C GLY A 105 33.51 47.45 38.53
N ARG A 106 34.41 46.59 39.00
CA ARG A 106 35.49 46.94 39.96
C ARG A 106 36.55 45.84 40.10
N LYS A 107 37.74 46.17 39.55
CA LYS A 107 39.07 45.97 40.15
C LYS A 107 39.64 44.53 40.20
N ALA A 108 40.61 44.22 39.34
CA ALA A 108 42.05 44.12 39.69
C ALA A 108 42.88 43.39 38.62
N LYS A 109 44.12 43.87 38.46
CA LYS A 109 45.25 43.35 37.67
C LYS A 109 45.60 41.89 37.98
N ALA A 110 46.03 41.12 36.98
CA ALA A 110 47.34 40.44 36.91
C ALA A 110 47.51 39.66 35.59
N ALA A 111 48.77 39.44 35.22
CA ALA A 111 49.30 38.99 33.93
C ALA A 111 49.39 37.44 33.80
N PRO A 112 49.92 36.88 32.68
CA PRO A 112 49.66 35.53 32.14
C PRO A 112 50.65 34.45 32.66
N PRO A 113 50.51 33.16 32.26
CA PRO A 113 51.39 32.61 31.20
C PRO A 113 50.77 31.42 30.40
N SER A 114 50.97 31.33 29.08
CA SER A 114 51.99 30.54 28.34
C SER A 114 51.63 29.10 27.94
N SER A 115 51.72 28.87 26.63
CA SER A 115 51.96 27.66 25.83
C SER A 115 52.56 26.40 26.47
N THR A 116 52.17 25.23 25.94
CA THR A 116 53.03 24.08 25.51
C THR A 116 52.08 22.94 25.07
N THR A 117 51.97 22.59 23.79
CA THR A 117 52.80 21.65 23.00
C THR A 117 53.13 20.34 23.74
N SER A 118 52.54 19.22 23.33
CA SER A 118 53.28 17.97 23.02
C SER A 118 52.38 16.83 22.57
N ARG A 119 52.79 16.27 21.44
CA ARG A 119 52.48 14.94 20.89
C ARG A 119 53.40 13.92 21.61
N PRO A 120 53.09 12.61 21.60
CA PRO A 120 53.99 11.74 20.84
C PRO A 120 53.34 10.54 20.14
N SER A 121 54.04 10.11 19.09
CA SER A 121 53.95 8.81 18.39
C SER A 121 54.66 7.69 19.15
N ALA A 122 54.20 6.44 18.95
CA ALA A 122 54.99 5.22 18.64
C ALA A 122 54.02 4.01 18.66
N SER A 123 53.73 3.32 17.56
CA SER A 123 54.51 2.27 16.87
C SER A 123 54.87 1.04 17.72
N GLN A 124 54.28 -0.12 17.38
CA GLN A 124 54.87 -1.48 17.24
C GLN A 124 53.68 -2.47 17.15
N GLN A 125 53.32 -3.13 16.04
CA GLN A 125 54.01 -4.06 15.13
C GLN A 125 54.17 -5.49 15.68
N MET A 126 53.87 -6.48 14.80
CA MET A 126 54.13 -7.94 14.85
C MET A 126 52.95 -8.80 15.36
N LYS A 127 52.53 -9.94 14.79
CA LYS A 127 52.94 -10.89 13.71
C LYS A 127 51.68 -11.76 13.45
N LYS A 128 51.16 -11.97 12.24
CA LYS A 128 51.55 -12.87 11.12
C LYS A 128 51.37 -14.39 11.37
N ALA A 129 50.72 -15.02 10.36
CA ALA A 129 50.61 -16.45 10.00
C ALA A 129 49.40 -17.21 10.61
N ASN A 130 48.68 -18.11 9.93
CA ASN A 130 48.94 -18.77 8.65
C ASN A 130 47.63 -19.34 8.02
N SER A 131 47.69 -19.45 6.70
CA SER A 131 46.86 -20.19 5.72
C SER A 131 45.91 -21.31 6.19
N LYS A 132 44.72 -21.34 5.59
CA LYS A 132 44.22 -22.57 4.94
C LYS A 132 43.26 -22.24 3.80
N ALA A 133 43.69 -22.55 2.59
CA ALA A 133 42.89 -22.54 1.38
C ALA A 133 41.76 -23.56 1.51
N ALA A 134 40.53 -23.10 1.29
CA ALA A 134 39.41 -23.92 0.88
C ALA A 134 38.88 -23.32 -0.42
N ALA A 135 38.78 -24.18 -1.43
CA ALA A 135 38.37 -23.86 -2.78
C ALA A 135 37.06 -23.06 -2.81
N ALA A 136 37.12 -21.85 -3.36
CA ALA A 136 35.94 -21.16 -3.82
C ALA A 136 35.40 -21.90 -5.05
N PRO A 137 34.12 -22.33 -5.07
CA PRO A 137 33.55 -22.83 -6.30
C PRO A 137 33.42 -21.65 -7.25
N ALA A 138 33.85 -21.84 -8.49
CA ALA A 138 33.59 -20.91 -9.58
C ALA A 138 32.07 -20.73 -9.70
N ALA A 139 31.55 -19.62 -9.16
CA ALA A 139 30.26 -19.09 -9.57
C ALA A 139 30.36 -18.92 -11.09
N SER A 140 29.49 -19.63 -11.79
CA SER A 140 29.62 -19.74 -13.24
C SER A 140 29.37 -18.35 -13.84
N VAL A 141 30.02 -18.03 -14.96
CA VAL A 141 29.79 -16.78 -15.70
C VAL A 141 28.29 -16.57 -16.04
N ALA A 142 27.50 -17.65 -16.01
CA ALA A 142 26.05 -17.61 -16.16
C ALA A 142 25.32 -17.04 -14.93
N ASP A 143 25.84 -17.25 -13.71
CA ASP A 143 25.29 -16.70 -12.49
C ASP A 143 25.47 -15.18 -12.44
N GLU A 144 26.68 -14.66 -12.75
CA GLU A 144 26.93 -13.22 -12.78
C GLU A 144 26.03 -12.49 -13.79
N LYS A 145 25.84 -13.06 -14.98
CA LYS A 145 24.93 -12.50 -15.99
C LYS A 145 23.47 -12.48 -15.53
N ALA A 146 23.04 -13.46 -14.72
CA ALA A 146 21.70 -13.48 -14.15
C ALA A 146 21.53 -12.38 -13.08
N TRP A 147 22.55 -12.16 -12.24
CA TRP A 147 22.55 -11.08 -11.24
C TRP A 147 22.55 -9.69 -11.90
N GLU A 148 23.34 -9.48 -12.95
CA GLU A 148 23.34 -8.22 -13.71
C GLU A 148 21.99 -7.96 -14.38
N ALA A 149 21.35 -8.98 -14.96
CA ALA A 149 20.03 -8.84 -15.57
C ALA A 149 18.95 -8.48 -14.53
N LEU A 150 19.01 -9.06 -13.33
CA LEU A 150 18.13 -8.70 -12.21
C LEU A 150 18.38 -7.27 -11.73
N ALA A 151 19.65 -6.85 -11.62
CA ALA A 151 20.01 -5.50 -11.21
C ALA A 151 19.54 -4.45 -12.26
N ALA A 152 19.72 -4.74 -13.55
CA ALA A 152 19.22 -3.90 -14.63
C ALA A 152 17.68 -3.82 -14.63
N ALA A 153 16.98 -4.93 -14.37
CA ALA A 153 15.52 -4.93 -14.26
C ALA A 153 14.99 -4.13 -13.06
N ASN A 154 15.80 -4.00 -12.00
CA ASN A 154 15.51 -3.22 -10.80
C ASN A 154 15.99 -1.77 -10.89
N THR A 155 16.58 -1.36 -12.01
CA THR A 155 16.96 0.05 -12.21
C THR A 155 15.73 0.87 -12.57
N GLU A 156 15.54 2.03 -11.91
CA GLU A 156 14.43 2.94 -12.21
C GLU A 156 14.55 3.42 -13.67
N PRO A 157 13.50 3.27 -14.50
CA PRO A 157 13.57 3.70 -15.89
C PRO A 157 13.69 5.23 -15.97
N GLU A 158 14.59 5.70 -16.83
CA GLU A 158 14.73 7.12 -17.10
C GLU A 158 13.52 7.66 -17.86
N VAL A 159 12.99 8.82 -17.44
CA VAL A 159 11.90 9.50 -18.14
C VAL A 159 12.46 10.57 -19.06
N SER A 160 12.28 10.39 -20.37
CA SER A 160 12.68 11.39 -21.35
C SER A 160 11.94 12.70 -21.15
N THR A 161 12.66 13.82 -21.24
CA THR A 161 12.07 15.16 -21.27
C THR A 161 11.52 15.53 -22.65
N ASN A 162 11.72 14.68 -23.67
CA ASN A 162 11.29 14.94 -25.03
C ASN A 162 9.77 14.82 -25.18
N ARG A 163 9.13 15.94 -25.50
CA ARG A 163 7.68 16.05 -25.71
C ARG A 163 7.27 15.94 -27.18
N THR A 164 8.22 15.77 -28.09
CA THR A 164 7.93 15.65 -29.52
C THR A 164 7.15 14.35 -29.77
N PRO A 165 5.97 14.42 -30.41
CA PRO A 165 5.19 13.24 -30.72
C PRO A 165 5.92 12.35 -31.74
N ILE A 166 5.91 11.04 -31.50
CA ILE A 166 6.56 10.04 -32.34
C ILE A 166 5.53 9.40 -33.28
N GLY A 167 5.91 9.27 -34.56
CA GLY A 167 5.13 8.58 -35.59
C GLY A 167 4.10 9.46 -36.31
N GLN A 168 3.57 8.93 -37.43
CA GLN A 168 2.57 9.61 -38.25
C GLN A 168 1.16 9.18 -37.84
N PRO A 169 0.19 10.12 -37.71
CA PRO A 169 -1.17 9.77 -37.31
C PRO A 169 -1.85 8.87 -38.35
N ARG A 170 -2.48 7.78 -37.89
CA ARG A 170 -3.32 6.91 -38.72
C ARG A 170 -4.78 7.15 -38.39
N LEU A 171 -5.46 7.96 -39.20
CA LEU A 171 -6.83 8.39 -38.95
C LEU A 171 -7.68 8.26 -40.21
N GLY A 172 -8.96 7.90 -40.03
CA GLY A 172 -9.94 7.89 -41.10
C GLY A 172 -9.92 6.63 -41.97
N GLY A 173 -10.94 6.54 -42.83
CA GLY A 173 -11.15 5.39 -43.71
C GLY A 173 -11.37 4.09 -42.91
N LEU A 174 -10.41 3.18 -43.02
CA LEU A 174 -10.41 1.90 -42.33
C LEU A 174 -10.08 2.04 -40.83
N TYR A 175 -9.39 3.10 -40.42
CA TYR A 175 -8.95 3.29 -39.03
C TYR A 175 -10.06 3.94 -38.20
N GLN A 176 -10.73 3.14 -37.37
CA GLN A 176 -11.92 3.55 -36.60
C GLN A 176 -11.82 3.09 -35.15
N HIS A 177 -12.34 3.90 -34.22
CA HIS A 177 -12.36 3.58 -32.79
C HIS A 177 -13.20 2.35 -32.54
N THR A 178 -12.58 1.32 -31.97
CA THR A 178 -13.30 0.15 -31.47
C THR A 178 -14.00 0.52 -30.17
N THR A 179 -15.15 -0.11 -29.90
CA THR A 179 -15.81 0.09 -28.61
C THR A 179 -15.03 -0.67 -27.55
N VAL A 180 -14.55 0.03 -26.53
CA VAL A 180 -13.86 -0.58 -25.39
C VAL A 180 -14.75 -0.45 -24.16
N GLY A 181 -14.85 -1.50 -23.36
CA GLY A 181 -15.69 -1.54 -22.17
C GLY A 181 -14.98 -2.13 -20.95
N CYS A 182 -15.41 -1.70 -19.76
CA CYS A 182 -14.93 -2.23 -18.50
C CYS A 182 -15.33 -3.71 -18.33
N PRO A 183 -14.41 -4.62 -17.96
CA PRO A 183 -14.75 -6.03 -17.76
C PRO A 183 -15.69 -6.28 -16.57
N LYS A 184 -15.69 -5.41 -15.56
CA LYS A 184 -16.49 -5.57 -14.34
C LYS A 184 -17.94 -5.09 -14.50
N CYS A 185 -18.14 -3.84 -14.95
CA CYS A 185 -19.47 -3.24 -15.04
C CYS A 185 -19.97 -3.03 -16.48
N ARG A 186 -19.17 -3.38 -17.49
CA ARG A 186 -19.49 -3.24 -18.93
C ARG A 186 -19.77 -1.82 -19.40
N SER A 187 -19.42 -0.81 -18.61
CA SER A 187 -19.51 0.59 -19.06
C SER A 187 -18.55 0.84 -20.20
N LEU A 188 -18.99 1.61 -21.19
CA LEU A 188 -18.12 2.06 -22.28
C LEU A 188 -16.99 2.92 -21.69
N TRP A 189 -15.77 2.68 -22.13
CA TRP A 189 -14.62 3.54 -21.83
C TRP A 189 -14.44 4.54 -22.97
N GLU A 190 -14.42 5.82 -22.61
CA GLU A 190 -14.07 6.91 -23.51
C GLU A 190 -12.70 7.46 -23.09
N PRO A 191 -11.71 7.52 -23.99
CA PRO A 191 -10.42 8.08 -23.66
C PRO A 191 -10.53 9.59 -23.44
N ASP A 192 -9.94 10.08 -22.35
CA ASP A 192 -9.89 11.50 -22.00
C ASP A 192 -9.08 12.30 -23.05
N SER A 193 -8.11 11.64 -23.69
CA SER A 193 -7.33 12.22 -24.77
C SER A 193 -7.02 11.22 -25.87
N ARG A 194 -6.82 11.74 -27.09
CA ARG A 194 -6.45 10.94 -28.26
C ARG A 194 -5.17 10.10 -28.04
N PRO A 195 -4.06 10.63 -27.48
CA PRO A 195 -2.86 9.83 -27.19
C PRO A 195 -3.09 8.71 -26.18
N GLN A 196 -4.01 8.90 -25.21
CA GLN A 196 -4.34 7.88 -24.23
C GLN A 196 -4.93 6.62 -24.88
N TYR A 197 -5.68 6.78 -25.98
CA TYR A 197 -6.16 5.64 -26.77
C TYR A 197 -4.99 4.82 -27.33
N SER A 198 -4.00 5.48 -27.96
CA SER A 198 -2.82 4.79 -28.48
C SER A 198 -2.02 4.11 -27.38
N LEU A 199 -1.82 4.80 -26.25
CA LEU A 199 -1.09 4.27 -25.09
C LEU A 199 -1.76 3.04 -24.48
N PHE A 200 -3.10 3.03 -24.47
CA PHE A 200 -3.90 1.91 -23.97
C PHE A 200 -3.92 0.75 -24.97
N MET A 201 -4.27 1.00 -26.23
CA MET A 201 -4.44 -0.05 -27.23
C MET A 201 -3.10 -0.61 -27.72
N GLY A 202 -2.04 0.19 -27.78
CA GLY A 202 -0.74 -0.23 -28.27
C GLY A 202 0.06 -1.08 -27.29
N GLN A 203 1.33 -1.29 -27.62
CA GLN A 203 2.26 -2.15 -26.88
C GLN A 203 2.75 -1.56 -25.54
N TRP A 204 2.35 -0.34 -25.18
CA TRP A 204 2.88 0.37 -24.02
C TRP A 204 2.18 0.02 -22.70
N GLY A 205 1.13 -0.80 -22.72
CA GLY A 205 0.57 -1.38 -21.49
C GLY A 205 -0.20 -0.43 -20.58
N LYS A 206 -0.61 0.77 -21.03
CA LYS A 206 -1.32 1.71 -20.14
C LYS A 206 -2.57 1.05 -19.56
N LYS A 207 -2.67 1.07 -18.22
CA LYS A 207 -3.87 0.69 -17.48
C LYS A 207 -4.75 1.92 -17.25
N VAL A 208 -6.07 1.72 -17.30
CA VAL A 208 -7.06 2.78 -17.05
C VAL A 208 -8.02 2.36 -15.95
N HIS A 209 -8.58 3.35 -15.25
CA HIS A 209 -9.61 3.13 -14.24
C HIS A 209 -10.99 3.36 -14.84
N CYS A 210 -11.91 2.45 -14.58
CA CYS A 210 -13.31 2.65 -14.92
C CYS A 210 -13.89 3.82 -14.10
N GLN A 211 -14.43 4.84 -14.75
CA GLN A 211 -15.04 6.00 -14.06
C GLN A 211 -16.21 5.61 -13.15
N LEU A 212 -16.96 4.54 -13.48
CA LEU A 212 -18.11 4.10 -12.68
C LEU A 212 -17.75 3.20 -11.49
N CYS A 213 -16.94 2.15 -11.70
CA CYS A 213 -16.66 1.14 -10.68
C CYS A 213 -15.24 1.16 -10.13
N LEU A 214 -14.41 2.12 -10.57
CA LEU A 214 -13.01 2.32 -10.19
C LEU A 214 -12.10 1.11 -10.46
N PHE A 215 -12.58 0.10 -11.18
CA PHE A 215 -11.80 -1.07 -11.54
C PHE A 215 -10.69 -0.68 -12.51
N GLN A 216 -9.45 -1.04 -12.20
CA GLN A 216 -8.30 -0.84 -13.07
C GLN A 216 -8.19 -2.00 -14.07
N PHE A 217 -8.04 -1.70 -15.37
CA PHE A 217 -7.90 -2.72 -16.41
C PHE A 217 -6.98 -2.24 -17.54
N GLY A 218 -6.35 -3.20 -18.24
CA GLY A 218 -5.54 -2.97 -19.44
C GLY A 218 -6.26 -3.42 -20.72
N CYS A 219 -5.63 -3.20 -21.88
CA CYS A 219 -6.24 -3.52 -23.18
C CYS A 219 -6.59 -5.00 -23.34
N ALA A 220 -5.70 -5.94 -22.99
CA ALA A 220 -5.98 -7.37 -23.11
C ALA A 220 -7.14 -7.84 -22.22
N THR A 221 -7.40 -7.14 -21.11
CA THR A 221 -8.49 -7.47 -20.17
C THR A 221 -9.79 -6.73 -20.46
N ALA A 222 -9.79 -5.78 -21.40
CA ALA A 222 -10.96 -4.99 -21.71
C ALA A 222 -11.92 -5.73 -22.65
N LEU A 223 -13.19 -5.33 -22.63
CA LEU A 223 -14.17 -5.83 -23.58
C LEU A 223 -14.08 -5.01 -24.87
N HIS A 224 -13.68 -5.62 -25.97
CA HIS A 224 -13.59 -4.95 -27.27
C HIS A 224 -14.76 -5.31 -28.15
N GLY A 225 -15.23 -4.34 -28.94
CA GLY A 225 -16.32 -4.54 -29.88
C GLY A 225 -16.06 -3.86 -31.22
N CYS A 226 -16.53 -4.51 -32.28
CA CYS A 226 -16.38 -4.05 -33.65
C CYS A 226 -16.99 -2.63 -33.84
N PRO A 227 -16.32 -1.70 -34.54
CA PRO A 227 -16.82 -0.34 -34.72
C PRO A 227 -18.12 -0.27 -35.54
N HIS A 228 -18.42 -1.29 -36.34
CA HIS A 228 -19.60 -1.30 -37.21
C HIS A 228 -20.82 -2.02 -36.63
N CYS A 229 -20.61 -3.03 -35.78
CA CYS A 229 -21.71 -3.88 -35.29
C CYS A 229 -21.64 -4.18 -33.78
N SER A 230 -20.62 -3.65 -33.09
CA SER A 230 -20.37 -3.84 -31.66
C SER A 230 -20.25 -5.31 -31.22
N ALA A 231 -20.02 -6.23 -32.17
CA ALA A 231 -19.80 -7.63 -31.86
C ALA A 231 -18.47 -7.77 -31.09
N PRO A 232 -18.46 -8.54 -29.99
CA PRO A 232 -17.26 -8.73 -29.20
C PRO A 232 -16.20 -9.47 -30.00
N PHE A 233 -14.93 -9.13 -29.78
CA PHE A 233 -13.78 -9.85 -30.32
C PHE A 233 -12.61 -9.81 -29.34
N ASP A 234 -11.73 -10.80 -29.41
CA ASP A 234 -10.54 -10.89 -28.57
C ASP A 234 -9.44 -10.01 -29.18
N TYR A 235 -8.96 -9.04 -28.40
CA TYR A 235 -7.92 -8.11 -28.81
C TYR A 235 -6.60 -8.44 -28.09
N ASP A 236 -5.51 -8.41 -28.84
CA ASP A 236 -4.15 -8.45 -28.32
C ASP A 236 -3.39 -7.21 -28.83
N ALA A 237 -2.43 -6.71 -28.04
CA ALA A 237 -1.62 -5.54 -28.37
C ALA A 237 -0.83 -5.75 -29.68
N SER A 238 -0.47 -6.99 -30.02
CA SER A 238 0.15 -7.35 -31.29
C SER A 238 -0.71 -7.04 -32.52
N MET A 239 -2.04 -6.94 -32.34
CA MET A 239 -3.00 -6.64 -33.41
C MET A 239 -3.09 -5.15 -33.74
N TYR A 240 -2.51 -4.26 -32.92
CA TYR A 240 -2.70 -2.81 -33.02
C TYR A 240 -2.29 -2.22 -34.39
N ASP A 241 -1.23 -2.76 -34.99
CA ASP A 241 -0.71 -2.32 -36.29
C ASP A 241 -1.30 -3.08 -37.48
N THR A 242 -2.22 -4.03 -37.23
CA THR A 242 -2.80 -4.90 -38.25
C THR A 242 -4.24 -4.51 -38.58
N VAL A 243 -4.66 -4.74 -39.82
CA VAL A 243 -6.06 -4.57 -40.23
C VAL A 243 -6.83 -5.84 -39.88
N GLN A 244 -7.92 -5.69 -39.13
CA GLN A 244 -8.75 -6.78 -38.66
C GLN A 244 -10.05 -6.89 -39.45
N THR A 245 -10.55 -8.10 -39.64
CA THR A 245 -11.85 -8.35 -40.29
C THR A 245 -12.86 -8.83 -39.26
N CYS A 246 -13.98 -8.12 -39.11
CA CYS A 246 -15.02 -8.54 -38.18
C CYS A 246 -15.67 -9.85 -38.64
N GLN A 247 -15.69 -10.87 -37.79
CA GLN A 247 -16.30 -12.16 -38.11
C GLN A 247 -17.82 -12.07 -38.36
N ARG A 248 -18.50 -11.10 -37.73
CA ARG A 248 -19.97 -10.95 -37.83
C ARG A 248 -20.40 -10.14 -39.04
N CYS A 249 -19.84 -8.95 -39.24
CA CYS A 249 -20.24 -8.05 -40.34
C CYS A 249 -19.31 -8.09 -41.56
N LYS A 250 -18.20 -8.84 -41.50
CA LYS A 250 -17.20 -9.03 -42.57
C LYS A 250 -16.52 -7.75 -43.05
N ARG A 251 -16.67 -6.63 -42.33
CA ARG A 251 -16.01 -5.36 -42.63
C ARG A 251 -14.61 -5.36 -42.03
N GLN A 252 -13.68 -4.75 -42.76
CA GLN A 252 -12.33 -4.52 -42.32
C GLN A 252 -12.25 -3.22 -41.52
N PHE A 253 -11.48 -3.23 -40.44
CA PHE A 253 -11.19 -2.04 -39.65
C PHE A 253 -9.76 -2.14 -39.10
N GLY A 254 -9.12 -0.99 -38.93
CA GLY A 254 -7.84 -0.84 -38.25
C GLY A 254 -7.98 0.04 -37.02
N PHE A 255 -6.95 0.04 -36.18
CA PHE A 255 -6.94 0.83 -34.95
C PHE A 255 -6.32 2.21 -35.22
N PRO A 256 -6.99 3.31 -34.84
CA PRO A 256 -6.44 4.65 -34.96
C PRO A 256 -5.11 4.77 -34.19
N TYR A 257 -4.12 5.39 -34.82
CA TYR A 257 -2.87 5.76 -34.15
C TYR A 257 -2.81 7.27 -34.01
N TYR A 258 -2.78 7.71 -32.77
CA TYR A 258 -2.45 9.08 -32.39
C TYR A 258 -1.00 9.12 -31.94
N PRO A 259 -0.17 10.01 -32.52
CA PRO A 259 1.21 10.17 -32.12
C PRO A 259 1.33 10.46 -30.62
N VAL A 260 2.27 9.77 -29.97
CA VAL A 260 2.53 9.87 -28.54
C VAL A 260 3.95 10.36 -28.33
N SER A 261 4.19 11.21 -27.34
CA SER A 261 5.55 11.63 -26.98
C SER A 261 6.29 10.55 -26.20
N GLN A 262 7.61 10.49 -26.36
CA GLN A 262 8.46 9.55 -25.61
C GLN A 262 8.27 9.70 -24.10
N HIS A 263 8.18 10.95 -23.61
CA HIS A 263 7.89 11.24 -22.21
C HIS A 263 6.66 10.49 -21.66
N LEU A 264 5.55 10.42 -22.41
CA LEU A 264 4.35 9.71 -21.94
C LEU A 264 4.55 8.19 -21.91
N ILE A 265 5.32 7.65 -22.85
CA ILE A 265 5.67 6.24 -22.88
C ILE A 265 6.53 5.90 -21.65
N ASP A 266 7.57 6.70 -21.40
CA ASP A 266 8.48 6.47 -20.28
C ASP A 266 7.77 6.65 -18.93
N GLN A 267 6.81 7.57 -18.82
CA GLN A 267 5.97 7.70 -17.63
C GLN A 267 5.18 6.43 -17.33
N ILE A 268 4.69 5.72 -18.35
CA ILE A 268 3.98 4.46 -18.14
C ILE A 268 4.95 3.38 -17.69
N ALA A 269 6.12 3.29 -18.33
CA ALA A 269 7.16 2.36 -17.92
C ALA A 269 7.58 2.59 -16.45
N LEU A 270 7.69 3.86 -16.05
CA LEU A 270 7.98 4.25 -14.67
C LEU A 270 6.86 3.85 -13.69
N GLU A 271 5.59 4.09 -14.04
CA GLU A 271 4.44 3.66 -13.23
C GLU A 271 4.42 2.14 -13.05
N GLU A 272 4.60 1.36 -14.12
CA GLU A 272 4.64 -0.11 -14.06
C GLU A 272 5.83 -0.63 -13.25
N TRP A 273 6.98 0.03 -13.37
CA TRP A 273 8.16 -0.31 -12.57
C TRP A 273 7.89 -0.07 -11.07
N ARG A 274 7.31 1.07 -10.70
CA ARG A 274 6.94 1.37 -9.31
C ARG A 274 5.95 0.35 -8.74
N GLU A 275 4.92 0.00 -9.51
CA GLU A 275 3.93 -1.00 -9.11
C GLU A 275 4.57 -2.38 -8.92
N ARG A 276 5.54 -2.76 -9.76
CA ARG A 276 6.31 -4.00 -9.62
C ARG A 276 7.18 -3.99 -8.37
N MET A 277 7.89 -2.90 -8.10
CA MET A 277 8.73 -2.74 -6.91
C MET A 277 7.90 -2.74 -5.62
N GLU A 278 6.74 -2.07 -5.61
CA GLU A 278 5.83 -2.06 -4.47
C GLU A 278 5.26 -3.47 -4.19
N ARG A 279 4.90 -4.22 -5.23
CA ARG A 279 4.50 -5.63 -5.08
C ARG A 279 5.60 -6.50 -4.52
N GLN A 280 6.83 -6.34 -4.99
CA GLN A 280 7.98 -7.07 -4.46
C GLN A 280 8.21 -6.72 -2.98
N LYS A 281 8.21 -5.43 -2.63
CA LYS A 281 8.36 -4.98 -1.25
C LYS A 281 7.24 -5.49 -0.34
N THR A 282 6.00 -5.48 -0.83
CA THR A 282 4.84 -6.02 -0.11
C THR A 282 4.96 -7.53 0.08
N SER A 283 5.37 -8.25 -0.97
CA SER A 283 5.61 -9.70 -0.89
C SER A 283 6.76 -10.04 0.06
N GLU A 284 7.82 -9.24 0.08
CA GLU A 284 8.94 -9.39 1.01
C GLU A 284 8.50 -9.14 2.46
N ARG A 285 7.72 -8.08 2.70
CA ARG A 285 7.13 -7.82 4.02
C ARG A 285 6.22 -8.95 4.47
N GLU A 286 5.38 -9.45 3.58
CA GLU A 286 4.51 -10.59 3.86
C GLU A 286 5.33 -11.87 4.11
N ALA A 287 6.41 -12.09 3.37
CA ALA A 287 7.33 -13.20 3.58
C ALA A 287 8.06 -13.08 4.93
N ARG A 288 8.50 -11.86 5.30
CA ARG A 288 9.15 -11.56 6.58
C ARG A 288 8.18 -11.74 7.75
N ALA A 289 6.92 -11.29 7.60
CA ALA A 289 5.85 -11.54 8.57
C ALA A 289 5.59 -13.04 8.71
N ARG A 290 5.46 -13.77 7.58
CA ARG A 290 5.32 -15.23 7.57
C ARG A 290 6.50 -15.95 8.23
N ALA A 291 7.73 -15.49 8.04
CA ALA A 291 8.92 -16.06 8.68
C ALA A 291 8.92 -15.84 10.20
N ARG A 292 8.50 -14.66 10.68
CA ARG A 292 8.34 -14.37 12.12
C ARG A 292 7.27 -15.24 12.77
N HIS A 293 6.16 -15.52 12.07
CA HIS A 293 5.09 -16.38 12.57
C HIS A 293 5.35 -17.90 12.36
N GLY A 294 6.20 -18.25 11.40
CA GLY A 294 6.43 -19.64 10.97
C GLY A 294 7.51 -20.41 11.74
N GLY A 295 8.23 -19.78 12.67
CA GLY A 295 9.36 -20.39 13.38
C GLY A 295 9.04 -21.11 14.68
N GLY A 296 7.83 -20.96 15.26
CA GLY A 296 7.50 -21.57 16.56
C GLY A 296 6.03 -21.79 16.88
N GLY A 297 5.09 -21.31 16.04
CA GLY A 297 3.64 -21.39 16.31
C GLY A 297 2.81 -22.05 15.21
N ARG A 298 3.44 -22.57 14.14
CA ARG A 298 2.71 -23.13 12.99
C ARG A 298 1.91 -24.38 13.37
N ASP A 299 2.42 -25.24 14.26
CA ASP A 299 1.69 -26.44 14.68
C ASP A 299 0.53 -26.10 15.64
N GLU A 300 0.66 -25.07 16.47
CA GLU A 300 -0.39 -24.65 17.41
C GLU A 300 -1.48 -23.80 16.73
N ALA A 301 -1.10 -22.90 15.82
CA ALA A 301 -2.05 -22.12 15.02
C ALA A 301 -2.81 -23.02 14.02
N THR A 302 -2.13 -23.99 13.38
CA THR A 302 -2.83 -24.94 12.50
C THR A 302 -3.66 -25.95 13.29
N ALA A 303 -3.25 -26.35 14.50
CA ALA A 303 -4.06 -27.20 15.38
C ALA A 303 -5.33 -26.47 15.85
N THR A 304 -5.23 -25.19 16.21
CA THR A 304 -6.38 -24.37 16.61
C THR A 304 -7.32 -24.08 15.42
N GLU A 305 -6.79 -23.80 14.24
CA GLU A 305 -7.59 -23.63 13.01
C GLU A 305 -8.28 -24.94 12.60
N LYS A 306 -7.57 -26.08 12.66
CA LYS A 306 -8.13 -27.42 12.42
C LYS A 306 -9.24 -27.76 13.43
N MET A 307 -9.04 -27.42 14.70
CA MET A 307 -10.06 -27.58 15.74
C MET A 307 -11.29 -26.71 15.43
N GLN A 308 -11.12 -25.45 15.03
CA GLN A 308 -12.25 -24.58 14.67
C GLN A 308 -13.05 -25.11 13.46
N LEU A 309 -12.38 -25.63 12.43
CA LEU A 309 -13.03 -26.29 11.28
C LEU A 309 -13.83 -27.54 11.71
N LEU A 310 -13.26 -28.37 12.59
CA LEU A 310 -13.93 -29.56 13.13
C LEU A 310 -15.15 -29.19 14.00
N VAL A 311 -15.06 -28.09 14.76
CA VAL A 311 -16.19 -27.57 15.53
C VAL A 311 -17.29 -27.02 14.61
N GLY A 312 -16.92 -26.28 13.55
CA GLY A 312 -17.87 -25.76 12.57
C GLY A 312 -18.65 -26.87 11.86
N THR A 313 -17.96 -27.90 11.40
CA THR A 313 -18.59 -29.09 10.78
C THR A 313 -19.48 -29.84 11.77
N CYS A 314 -19.02 -30.05 13.01
CA CYS A 314 -19.82 -30.70 14.06
C CYS A 314 -21.11 -29.91 14.42
N ILE A 315 -21.09 -28.58 14.35
CA ILE A 315 -22.28 -27.73 14.58
C ILE A 315 -23.26 -27.85 13.42
N MET A 316 -22.77 -27.89 12.17
CA MET A 316 -23.62 -27.95 10.99
C MET A 316 -24.31 -29.30 10.81
N GLU A 317 -23.60 -30.39 11.10
CA GLU A 317 -24.10 -31.75 10.87
C GLU A 317 -24.76 -32.36 12.11
N GLU A 318 -24.68 -31.69 13.28
CA GLU A 318 -25.03 -32.22 14.61
C GLU A 318 -24.37 -33.58 14.91
N GLU A 319 -23.33 -33.94 14.16
CA GLU A 319 -22.60 -35.21 14.24
C GLU A 319 -21.09 -34.91 14.24
N CYS A 320 -20.36 -35.49 15.19
CA CYS A 320 -18.93 -35.26 15.30
C CYS A 320 -18.18 -36.00 14.18
N PRO A 321 -17.32 -35.35 13.38
CA PRO A 321 -16.59 -36.02 12.30
C PRO A 321 -15.50 -37.00 12.77
N LEU A 322 -15.11 -36.96 14.05
CA LEU A 322 -14.08 -37.84 14.62
C LEU A 322 -14.67 -39.15 15.18
N CYS A 323 -15.81 -39.07 15.85
CA CYS A 323 -16.42 -40.22 16.53
C CYS A 323 -17.83 -40.58 16.05
N HIS A 324 -18.39 -39.79 15.12
CA HIS A 324 -19.72 -39.94 14.53
C HIS A 324 -20.89 -39.96 15.55
N LYS A 325 -20.67 -39.45 16.76
CA LYS A 325 -21.74 -39.30 17.76
C LYS A 325 -22.56 -38.05 17.46
N ARG A 326 -23.88 -38.14 17.67
CA ARG A 326 -24.79 -36.99 17.59
C ARG A 326 -24.59 -36.06 18.78
N VAL A 327 -24.22 -34.82 18.51
CA VAL A 327 -24.00 -33.77 19.51
C VAL A 327 -25.02 -32.67 19.26
N LYS A 328 -25.83 -32.35 20.27
CA LYS A 328 -26.87 -31.30 20.16
C LYS A 328 -26.46 -29.98 20.83
N SER A 329 -25.47 -30.03 21.71
CA SER A 329 -24.95 -28.87 22.45
C SER A 329 -23.51 -29.12 22.88
N LYS A 330 -22.76 -28.05 23.18
CA LYS A 330 -21.34 -28.12 23.59
C LYS A 330 -20.42 -28.79 22.56
N HIS A 331 -20.66 -28.55 21.27
CA HIS A 331 -19.85 -29.08 20.15
C HIS A 331 -18.34 -28.86 20.32
N ARG A 332 -17.94 -27.67 20.79
CA ARG A 332 -16.53 -27.35 21.04
C ARG A 332 -15.86 -28.26 22.08
N ALA A 333 -16.48 -28.41 23.26
CA ALA A 333 -15.95 -29.24 24.34
C ALA A 333 -15.85 -30.72 23.91
N HIS A 334 -16.85 -31.20 23.14
CA HIS A 334 -16.83 -32.56 22.61
C HIS A 334 -15.71 -32.80 21.59
N VAL A 335 -15.48 -31.85 20.68
CA VAL A 335 -14.40 -31.96 19.68
C VAL A 335 -13.02 -31.90 20.35
N GLU A 336 -12.83 -31.03 21.35
CA GLU A 336 -11.61 -30.95 22.15
C GLU A 336 -11.31 -32.30 22.86
N GLU A 337 -12.32 -32.91 23.49
CA GLU A 337 -12.20 -34.23 24.13
C GLU A 337 -11.93 -35.36 23.11
N CYS A 338 -12.61 -35.35 21.96
CA CYS A 338 -12.38 -36.33 20.90
C CYS A 338 -11.00 -36.21 20.26
N MET A 339 -10.46 -34.99 20.11
CA MET A 339 -9.10 -34.79 19.60
C MET A 339 -8.02 -35.22 20.59
N ALA A 340 -8.28 -35.12 21.90
CA ALA A 340 -7.39 -35.60 22.94
C ALA A 340 -7.44 -37.14 23.09
N THR A 341 -8.52 -37.79 22.64
CA THR A 341 -8.70 -39.24 22.72
C THR A 341 -7.96 -39.93 21.56
N PRO A 342 -7.03 -40.87 21.81
CA PRO A 342 -6.32 -41.56 20.75
C PRO A 342 -7.28 -42.42 19.90
N PRO A 343 -7.00 -42.60 18.60
CA PRO A 343 -7.92 -43.28 17.66
C PRO A 343 -8.26 -44.74 18.03
N GLY A 344 -7.44 -45.39 18.87
CA GLY A 344 -7.70 -46.74 19.38
C GLY A 344 -8.95 -46.86 20.27
N GLU A 345 -9.32 -45.79 20.99
CA GLU A 345 -10.48 -45.81 21.91
C GLU A 345 -11.77 -45.28 21.26
N LEU A 346 -11.64 -44.48 20.20
CA LEU A 346 -12.78 -43.92 19.45
C LEU A 346 -13.54 -45.00 18.68
N ALA A 347 -12.82 -45.94 18.06
CA ALA A 347 -13.40 -47.04 17.27
C ALA A 347 -14.24 -48.02 18.12
N THR A 348 -13.87 -48.23 19.39
CA THR A 348 -14.62 -49.13 20.30
C THR A 348 -15.98 -48.59 20.75
N SER A 349 -16.25 -47.29 20.58
CA SER A 349 -17.53 -46.68 20.97
C SER A 349 -18.54 -46.53 19.81
N ALA A 350 -18.09 -46.67 18.56
CA ALA A 350 -18.96 -46.63 17.37
C ALA A 350 -19.73 -47.95 17.13
N GLY A 351 -19.34 -49.04 17.81
CA GLY A 351 -19.90 -50.39 17.59
C GLY A 351 -21.23 -50.70 18.30
N ARG A 352 -21.84 -49.77 19.05
CA ARG A 352 -23.00 -50.09 19.91
C ARG A 352 -24.13 -49.07 19.89
N ALA A 353 -24.41 -48.45 18.74
CA ALA A 353 -25.70 -47.80 18.49
C ALA A 353 -26.55 -48.68 17.56
N SER A 354 -27.30 -49.58 18.21
CA SER A 354 -28.24 -50.52 17.61
C SER A 354 -29.22 -49.80 16.67
N ARG A 355 -29.17 -50.17 15.39
CA ARG A 355 -30.14 -49.84 14.34
C ARG A 355 -31.46 -50.53 14.67
N LYS A 356 -32.26 -49.97 15.59
CA LYS A 356 -33.64 -50.39 15.84
C LYS A 356 -34.52 -49.96 14.66
N THR A 357 -34.41 -50.72 13.57
CA THR A 357 -35.36 -50.72 12.47
C THR A 357 -36.52 -51.64 12.87
N THR A 358 -37.60 -51.05 13.39
CA THR A 358 -38.88 -51.74 13.52
C THR A 358 -39.48 -51.95 12.13
N ARG A 359 -39.52 -53.20 11.68
CA ARG A 359 -40.28 -53.63 10.51
C ARG A 359 -41.03 -54.93 10.83
N ALA A 360 -42.37 -54.87 10.80
CA ALA A 360 -43.36 -55.87 10.37
C ALA A 360 -44.75 -55.34 10.80
N ALA A 361 -45.85 -55.44 10.04
CA ALA A 361 -46.25 -56.45 9.07
C ALA A 361 -47.24 -55.92 7.99
N PRO A 362 -47.43 -56.62 6.85
CA PRO A 362 -48.57 -56.50 5.92
C PRO A 362 -49.55 -57.71 6.08
N PRO A 363 -50.56 -57.95 5.21
CA PRO A 363 -51.31 -57.11 4.26
C PRO A 363 -52.86 -57.22 4.41
N ALA A 364 -53.64 -56.37 3.71
CA ALA A 364 -54.97 -56.73 3.22
C ALA A 364 -55.37 -55.90 1.99
N ASP A 365 -56.03 -56.60 1.06
CA ASP A 365 -56.45 -56.25 -0.29
C ASP A 365 -57.25 -54.96 -0.47
N LYS A 366 -57.09 -54.33 -1.65
CA LYS A 366 -58.19 -54.08 -2.62
C LYS A 366 -57.71 -53.39 -3.90
N VAL A 367 -57.71 -54.17 -4.98
CA VAL A 367 -58.39 -53.93 -6.27
C VAL A 367 -58.62 -52.47 -6.69
N ALA A 368 -57.98 -52.02 -7.78
CA ALA A 368 -58.60 -51.56 -9.03
C ALA A 368 -57.76 -50.54 -9.84
N LYS A 369 -57.47 -50.93 -11.09
CA LYS A 369 -57.70 -50.13 -12.32
C LYS A 369 -56.69 -49.03 -12.73
N ALA A 370 -55.86 -49.40 -13.71
CA ALA A 370 -55.29 -48.54 -14.76
C ALA A 370 -56.42 -47.91 -15.64
N PRO A 371 -56.19 -46.95 -16.59
CA PRO A 371 -54.95 -46.69 -17.32
C PRO A 371 -54.66 -45.25 -17.83
N ALA A 372 -53.52 -45.12 -18.55
CA ALA A 372 -53.27 -44.31 -19.76
C ALA A 372 -53.21 -42.76 -19.63
N SER A 373 -52.07 -42.09 -19.89
CA SER A 373 -51.39 -41.76 -21.18
C SER A 373 -51.86 -40.46 -21.86
N ARG A 374 -50.93 -39.81 -22.58
CA ARG A 374 -51.03 -38.72 -23.61
C ARG A 374 -50.58 -37.33 -23.11
N THR A 375 -49.47 -36.74 -23.58
CA THR A 375 -49.05 -36.20 -24.91
C THR A 375 -49.76 -34.92 -25.38
N ALA A 376 -48.94 -34.03 -25.97
CA ALA A 376 -49.20 -32.84 -26.81
C ALA A 376 -49.12 -31.49 -26.05
N LYS A 377 -48.15 -30.58 -26.30
CA LYS A 377 -47.76 -29.82 -27.53
C LYS A 377 -48.73 -28.68 -27.83
N THR A 378 -48.31 -27.42 -27.65
CA THR A 378 -48.42 -26.29 -28.62
C THR A 378 -48.04 -24.92 -28.00
N THR A 379 -47.11 -24.22 -28.67
CA THR A 379 -46.98 -22.75 -28.75
C THR A 379 -47.73 -22.27 -30.02
N PRO A 380 -47.67 -21.00 -30.49
CA PRO A 380 -47.63 -19.66 -29.87
C PRO A 380 -48.67 -18.67 -30.48
N LYS A 381 -48.85 -17.44 -29.95
CA LYS A 381 -49.06 -16.23 -30.79
C LYS A 381 -48.97 -14.89 -30.04
N ALA A 382 -48.31 -13.93 -30.72
CA ALA A 382 -48.27 -12.47 -30.52
C ALA A 382 -49.67 -11.83 -30.66
N ASN A 383 -49.96 -10.56 -30.32
CA ASN A 383 -49.32 -9.30 -30.73
C ASN A 383 -49.98 -8.09 -29.97
N PRO A 384 -49.80 -6.78 -30.31
CA PRO A 384 -49.46 -5.72 -29.36
C PRO A 384 -50.52 -4.59 -29.26
N LYS A 385 -50.30 -3.57 -28.41
CA LYS A 385 -50.81 -2.21 -28.69
C LYS A 385 -50.11 -1.11 -27.88
N THR A 386 -49.66 -0.11 -28.63
CA THR A 386 -49.11 1.19 -28.28
C THR A 386 -50.24 2.19 -27.98
N THR A 387 -50.04 3.13 -27.04
CA THR A 387 -50.48 4.56 -27.12
C THR A 387 -49.95 5.38 -25.93
N THR A 388 -49.23 6.45 -26.22
CA THR A 388 -48.94 7.67 -25.41
C THR A 388 -49.98 8.77 -25.79
N PRO A 389 -49.95 10.03 -25.28
CA PRO A 389 -49.33 10.65 -24.08
C PRO A 389 -50.30 11.59 -23.29
N GLY A 390 -49.88 12.14 -22.13
CA GLY A 390 -50.61 13.27 -21.52
C GLY A 390 -50.17 13.77 -20.12
N ALA A 391 -49.46 14.90 -20.12
CA ALA A 391 -49.55 16.07 -19.23
C ALA A 391 -49.47 15.98 -17.67
N THR A 392 -48.40 16.61 -17.16
CA THR A 392 -48.30 17.56 -16.01
C THR A 392 -49.04 17.31 -14.68
N LYS A 393 -48.29 17.33 -13.57
CA LYS A 393 -48.56 18.21 -12.40
C LYS A 393 -47.40 18.27 -11.40
N LYS A 394 -47.16 19.48 -10.89
CA LYS A 394 -46.25 19.86 -9.80
C LYS A 394 -46.83 19.46 -8.43
N SER A 395 -45.98 19.04 -7.49
CA SER A 395 -46.11 19.27 -6.03
C SER A 395 -44.78 18.83 -5.36
N ALA A 396 -43.99 19.74 -4.80
CA ALA A 396 -44.03 20.26 -3.43
C ALA A 396 -43.46 19.31 -2.35
N LYS A 397 -42.20 19.58 -1.99
CA LYS A 397 -41.66 19.74 -0.62
C LYS A 397 -42.11 18.71 0.44
N ARG A 398 -41.21 17.80 0.84
CA ARG A 398 -41.11 17.39 2.25
C ARG A 398 -39.71 16.93 2.66
N LYS A 399 -39.18 17.71 3.58
CA LYS A 399 -37.97 17.55 4.40
C LYS A 399 -38.17 16.40 5.39
N ARG A 400 -37.25 15.43 5.45
CA ARG A 400 -37.01 14.60 6.64
C ARG A 400 -35.52 14.37 6.82
N GLN A 401 -35.00 14.95 7.89
CA GLN A 401 -33.78 14.51 8.58
C GLN A 401 -33.98 13.07 9.04
N ARG A 402 -32.96 12.25 8.86
CA ARG A 402 -32.64 11.14 9.77
C ARG A 402 -31.13 10.97 9.78
N SER A 403 -30.54 11.47 10.85
CA SER A 403 -29.38 10.90 11.53
C SER A 403 -29.64 9.43 11.81
N ASP A 404 -28.68 8.57 11.46
CA ASP A 404 -28.28 7.45 12.30
C ASP A 404 -26.80 7.13 12.04
N SER A 405 -26.12 6.98 13.16
CA SER A 405 -24.74 6.62 13.41
C SER A 405 -24.46 5.14 13.12
N ASP A 406 -23.18 4.78 13.28
CA ASP A 406 -22.59 3.44 13.35
C ASP A 406 -22.34 2.69 12.04
N PHE A 407 -21.08 2.73 11.59
CA PHE A 407 -20.29 1.49 11.52
C PHE A 407 -18.78 1.79 11.56
N SER A 408 -18.15 1.32 12.63
CA SER A 408 -16.69 1.26 12.83
C SER A 408 -16.14 -0.01 12.19
N GLU A 409 -15.15 0.10 11.31
CA GLU A 409 -14.06 -0.90 11.07
C GLU A 409 -12.88 -0.07 10.55
N GLY A 410 -11.76 0.08 11.24
CA GLY A 410 -10.83 -0.98 11.63
C GLY A 410 -9.52 -0.74 10.89
N GLU A 411 -8.73 0.22 11.40
CA GLU A 411 -7.51 0.73 10.79
C GLU A 411 -6.28 -0.03 11.27
N ASP A 412 -5.84 -1.03 10.51
CA ASP A 412 -4.55 -1.71 10.68
C ASP A 412 -3.46 -0.98 9.87
N SER A 413 -2.97 0.14 10.39
CA SER A 413 -1.77 0.83 9.91
C SER A 413 -0.54 0.37 10.70
N LEU A 414 0.06 -0.75 10.31
CA LEU A 414 1.39 -1.15 10.78
C LEU A 414 2.47 -0.44 9.96
N SER A 415 2.90 0.71 10.47
CA SER A 415 4.05 1.49 9.99
C SER A 415 5.37 0.88 10.49
N ASP A 416 5.87 -0.14 9.81
CA ASP A 416 7.24 -0.66 10.02
C ASP A 416 8.24 0.21 9.24
N SER A 417 9.14 0.86 10.00
CA SER A 417 10.18 1.74 9.49
C SER A 417 11.43 0.90 9.22
N GLU A 418 11.81 0.74 7.95
CA GLU A 418 13.09 0.15 7.55
C GLU A 418 14.02 1.26 7.05
N GLU A 419 15.14 1.36 7.76
CA GLU A 419 16.22 2.32 7.63
C GLU A 419 17.30 1.72 6.70
N ASP A 420 17.24 2.05 5.42
CA ASP A 420 18.36 1.77 4.52
C ASP A 420 19.36 2.93 4.55
N ALA A 421 20.52 2.63 5.13
CA ALA A 421 21.72 3.43 5.10
C ALA A 421 22.26 3.48 3.66
N ILE A 422 21.99 4.56 2.94
CA ILE A 422 22.72 4.88 1.72
C ILE A 422 24.01 5.63 2.08
N SER A 423 25.10 4.91 1.86
CA SER A 423 26.48 5.39 1.83
C SER A 423 26.65 6.30 0.61
N SER A 424 26.72 7.61 0.85
CA SER A 424 26.98 8.60 -0.21
C SER A 424 28.48 8.87 -0.30
N GLU A 425 29.18 8.08 -1.10
CA GLU A 425 30.54 8.37 -1.56
C GLU A 425 30.46 9.07 -2.94
N SER A 426 30.03 10.33 -2.95
CA SER A 426 30.15 11.16 -4.16
C SER A 426 31.48 11.91 -4.13
N SER A 427 32.51 11.26 -4.67
CA SER A 427 33.72 11.93 -5.14
C SER A 427 33.44 12.47 -6.54
N PHE A 428 33.16 13.76 -6.65
CA PHE A 428 33.30 14.49 -7.91
C PHE A 428 33.95 15.84 -7.63
N SER A 429 35.24 15.90 -7.98
CA SER A 429 36.11 17.06 -8.01
C SER A 429 35.62 18.06 -9.06
N TYR A 430 35.15 19.22 -8.60
CA TYR A 430 34.80 20.35 -9.45
C TYR A 430 36.00 21.30 -9.57
N SER A 431 36.52 21.35 -10.79
CA SER A 431 37.23 22.45 -11.48
C SER A 431 38.09 23.43 -10.67
N ASP A 432 39.40 23.27 -10.78
CA ASP A 432 40.31 24.41 -10.92
C ASP A 432 40.26 24.90 -12.38
N TYR A 433 39.70 26.09 -12.58
CA TYR A 433 40.14 26.98 -13.65
C TYR A 433 40.33 28.34 -13.02
N ASP A 434 41.58 28.55 -12.65
CA ASP A 434 42.18 29.78 -12.18
C ASP A 434 42.56 30.68 -13.39
N ASP A 435 42.52 31.97 -13.11
CA ASP A 435 43.37 33.05 -13.63
C ASP A 435 43.55 33.26 -15.16
N SER A 436 43.06 34.39 -15.68
CA SER A 436 43.84 35.66 -15.70
C SER A 436 43.27 36.70 -16.67
N ASP A 437 43.46 37.95 -16.26
CA ASP A 437 43.38 39.24 -16.98
C ASP A 437 43.92 39.24 -18.43
#